data_AF-A0A3D3GZW8-F1
#
_entry.id   AF-A0A3D3GZW8-F1
#
_cell.length_a   1.000
_cell.length_b   1.000
_cell.length_c   1.000
_cell.angle_alpha   90.00
_cell.angle_beta   90.00
_cell.angle_gamma   90.00
#
_symmetry.space_group_name_H-M   'P 1'
#
loop_
_entity.id
_entity.type
_entity.pdbx_description
1 polymer ?
#
loop_
_entity_poly.entity_id
_entity_poly.type
_entity_poly.pdbx_seq_one_letter_code
_entity_poly.pdbx_strand_id
1 'polypeptide(L)' 'RSCVVDALSTMVINGSQLKMYLWYDNEWGYANRTAELMTLIANSLSSKAGSSISNGCIVEAKLNEL' A
#
# COMPACT_ATOMS: atom_id res chain seq x y z
N ARG A 1 5.96 -5.41 -8.07
CA ARG A 1 4.98 -6.54 -8.14
C ARG A 1 5.19 -7.40 -6.90
N SER A 2 4.13 -7.74 -6.17
CA SER A 2 4.25 -8.37 -4.85
C SER A 2 4.49 -9.88 -4.89
N CYS A 3 4.00 -10.58 -5.91
CA CYS A 3 4.29 -12.00 -6.12
C CYS A 3 4.21 -12.38 -7.60
N VAL A 4 4.82 -13.50 -7.97
CA VAL A 4 4.79 -14.12 -9.30
C VAL A 4 4.27 -15.54 -9.13
N VAL A 5 3.20 -15.86 -9.85
CA VAL A 5 2.58 -17.19 -9.82
C VAL A 5 3.38 -18.14 -10.71
N ASP A 6 3.75 -19.30 -10.17
CA ASP A 6 4.30 -20.40 -10.97
C ASP A 6 3.17 -21.28 -11.50
N ALA A 7 2.88 -21.09 -12.79
CA ALA A 7 1.79 -21.79 -13.47
C ALA A 7 2.08 -23.29 -13.67
N LEU A 8 3.35 -23.70 -13.82
CA LEU A 8 3.69 -25.10 -14.12
C LEU A 8 3.47 -26.01 -12.90
N SER A 9 3.60 -25.46 -11.70
CA SER A 9 3.41 -26.17 -10.45
C SER A 9 1.98 -26.06 -9.89
N THR A 10 1.07 -25.43 -10.63
CA THR A 10 -0.32 -25.25 -10.22
C THR A 10 -1.16 -26.48 -10.55
N MET A 11 -1.90 -27.01 -9.56
CA MET A 11 -2.72 -28.22 -9.75
C MET A 11 -3.99 -28.24 -8.90
N VAL A 12 -5.02 -28.93 -9.41
CA VAL A 12 -6.26 -29.22 -8.68
C VAL A 12 -6.18 -30.63 -8.09
N ILE A 13 -6.38 -30.72 -6.78
CA ILE A 13 -6.36 -31.94 -5.99
C ILE A 13 -7.81 -32.29 -5.60
N ASN A 14 -8.19 -33.55 -5.72
CA ASN A 14 -9.52 -34.08 -5.36
C ASN A 14 -10.70 -33.30 -5.97
N GLY A 15 -10.51 -32.71 -7.15
CA GLY A 15 -11.55 -32.01 -7.92
C GLY A 15 -11.97 -30.63 -7.39
N SER A 16 -11.54 -30.22 -6.19
CA SER A 16 -11.98 -28.94 -5.58
C SER A 16 -10.87 -28.10 -4.95
N GLN A 17 -9.73 -28.69 -4.57
CA GLN A 17 -8.65 -27.95 -3.91
C GLN A 17 -7.60 -27.50 -4.90
N LEU A 18 -7.31 -26.20 -4.92
CA LEU A 18 -6.26 -25.63 -5.78
C LEU A 18 -4.97 -25.45 -4.98
N LYS A 19 -3.89 -26.07 -5.45
CA LYS A 19 -2.53 -25.85 -4.95
C LYS A 19 -1.77 -24.97 -5.94
N MET A 20 -1.20 -23.88 -5.45
CA MET A 20 -0.39 -22.96 -6.26
C MET A 20 0.89 -22.59 -5.52
N TYR A 21 1.94 -22.30 -6.29
CA TYR A 21 3.18 -21.75 -5.77
C TYR A 21 3.32 -20.30 -6.22
N LEU A 22 3.62 -19.42 -5.26
CA LEU A 22 3.81 -18.01 -5.50
C LEU A 22 5.17 -17.58 -4.97
N TRP A 23 6.02 -17.12 -5.87
CA TRP A 23 7.31 -16.54 -5.53
C TRP A 23 7.11 -15.08 -5.18
N TYR A 24 7.76 -14.61 -4.12
CA TYR A 24 7.81 -13.20 -3.81
C TYR A 24 9.23 -12.83 -3.40
N ASP A 25 9.63 -11.64 -3.83
CA ASP A 25 10.85 -11.01 -3.34
C ASP A 25 10.51 -10.34 -2.00
N ASN A 26 11.13 -10.82 -0.92
CA ASN A 26 10.84 -10.41 0.45
C ASN A 26 11.29 -8.98 0.76
N GLU A 27 12.23 -8.44 -0.01
CA GLU A 27 12.76 -7.08 0.19
C GLU A 27 12.07 -6.11 -0.76
N TRP A 28 12.19 -6.37 -2.06
CA TRP A 28 11.71 -5.47 -3.09
C TRP A 28 10.19 -5.43 -3.14
N GLY A 29 9.53 -6.60 -3.00
CA GLY A 29 8.07 -6.68 -2.98
C GLY A 29 7.48 -5.89 -1.81
N TYR A 30 8.09 -6.01 -0.63
CA TYR A 30 7.68 -5.30 0.57
C TYR A 30 7.92 -3.79 0.46
N ALA A 31 9.13 -3.37 0.07
CA ALA A 31 9.48 -1.96 -0.07
C ALA A 31 8.53 -1.20 -1.01
N ASN A 32 8.18 -1.80 -2.15
CA ASN A 32 7.23 -1.20 -3.09
C ASN A 32 5.82 -1.06 -2.51
N ARG A 33 5.34 -2.03 -1.71
CA ARG A 33 4.03 -1.92 -1.05
C ARG A 33 4.02 -0.85 0.03
N THR A 34 5.12 -0.69 0.76
CA THR A 34 5.26 0.37 1.77
C THR A 34 5.25 1.76 1.14
N ALA A 35 5.91 1.95 0.00
CA ALA A 35 5.88 3.23 -0.74
C ALA A 35 4.47 3.57 -1.26
N GLU A 36 3.74 2.59 -1.79
CA GLU A 36 2.35 2.77 -2.20
C GLU A 36 1.42 3.10 -1.02
N LEU A 37 1.62 2.43 0.12
CA LEU A 37 0.87 2.71 1.35
C LEU A 37 1.12 4.14 1.85
N MET A 38 2.37 4.61 1.83
CA MET A 38 2.72 5.98 2.20
C MET A 38 1.99 6.99 1.30
N THR A 39 1.94 6.72 0.00
CA THR A 39 1.24 7.57 -0.97
C THR A 39 -0.27 7.60 -0.71
N LEU A 40 -0.87 6.44 -0.40
CA LEU A 40 -2.27 6.34 0.00
C LEU A 40 -2.58 7.17 1.25
N ILE A 41 -1.72 7.09 2.27
CA ILE A 41 -1.87 7.86 3.50
C ILE A 41 -1.75 9.35 3.19
N ALA A 42 -0.72 9.77 2.45
CA ALA A 42 -0.52 11.17 2.08
C ALA A 42 -1.75 11.74 1.35
N ASN A 43 -2.32 10.99 0.40
CA ASN A 43 -3.53 11.39 -0.31
C ASN A 43 -4.75 11.47 0.63
N SER A 44 -4.91 10.53 1.56
CA SER A 44 -6.02 10.55 2.53
C SER A 44 -5.95 11.73 3.50
N LEU A 45 -4.74 12.16 3.86
CA LEU A 45 -4.51 13.33 4.69
C LEU A 45 -4.72 14.62 3.90
N SER A 46 -4.27 14.66 2.64
CA SER A 46 -4.49 15.81 1.75
C SER A 46 -5.97 16.02 1.43
N SER A 47 -6.76 14.95 1.27
CA SER A 47 -8.21 15.06 1.08
C SER A 47 -8.95 15.51 2.34
N LYS A 48 -8.40 15.26 3.53
CA LYS A 48 -8.92 15.79 4.80
C LYS A 48 -8.49 17.24 5.05
N ALA A 49 -7.33 17.65 4.53
CA ALA A 49 -6.79 19.00 4.68
C ALA A 49 -7.47 20.06 3.77
N GLY A 50 -8.46 19.68 2.96
CA GLY A 50 -9.06 20.52 1.94
C GLY A 50 -10.55 20.81 2.12
N SER A 51 -10.97 21.38 3.25
CA SER A 51 -12.13 22.28 3.28
C SER A 51 -11.85 23.57 4.08
N SER A 52 -10.69 24.19 3.87
CA SER A 52 -10.43 25.62 4.16
C SER A 52 -9.09 26.02 3.56
N ILE A 53 -9.02 26.15 2.23
CA ILE A 53 -7.97 26.97 1.60
C ILE A 53 -8.63 28.30 1.24
N SER A 54 -8.69 29.21 2.20
CA SER A 54 -8.75 30.64 1.89
C SER A 54 -7.31 31.14 1.78
N ASN A 55 -7.02 31.77 0.65
CA ASN A 55 -5.70 32.24 0.27
C ASN A 55 -5.03 33.06 1.39
N GLY A 56 -3.85 32.63 1.87
CA GLY A 56 -2.88 33.54 2.51
C GLY A 56 -2.44 33.26 3.95
N CYS A 57 -2.77 32.13 4.59
CA CYS A 57 -2.29 31.86 5.95
C CYS A 57 -1.40 30.61 5.99
N ILE A 58 -0.11 30.80 6.30
CA ILE A 58 0.81 29.72 6.70
C ILE A 58 0.24 29.14 8.00
N VAL A 59 -0.36 27.95 7.94
CA VAL A 59 -0.84 27.27 9.14
C VAL A 59 0.37 26.59 9.78
N GLU A 60 0.87 27.25 10.83
CA GLU A 60 1.75 26.68 11.84
C GLU A 60 1.25 25.28 12.24
N ALA A 61 2.09 24.26 12.04
CA ALA A 61 1.91 22.99 12.73
C ALA A 61 2.05 23.28 14.22
N LYS A 62 0.92 23.28 14.92
CA LYS A 62 0.86 23.44 16.37
C LYS A 62 1.51 22.22 17.02
N LEU A 63 2.83 22.27 17.18
CA LEU A 63 3.58 21.50 18.16
C LEU A 63 3.11 21.98 19.53
N ASN A 64 2.14 21.29 20.13
CA ASN A 64 1.84 21.43 21.55
C ASN A 64 1.41 20.07 22.11
N GLU A 65 2.41 19.27 22.45
CA GLU A 65 2.34 18.39 23.62
C GLU A 65 3.41 18.88 24.61
N LEU A 66 3.07 19.95 25.34
CA LEU A 66 3.48 20.26 26.72
C LEU A 66 2.30 20.94 27.41
#